data_AF-A0AAV7SNA3-F1
#
_entry.id   AF-A0AAV7SNA3-F1
#
_cell.length_a   1.000
_cell.length_b   1.000
_cell.length_c   1.000
_cell.angle_alpha   90.00
_cell.angle_beta   90.00
_cell.angle_gamma   90.00
#
_symmetry.space_group_name_H-M   'P 1'
#
loop_
_entity.id
_entity.type
_entity.pdbx_description
1 polymer ?
#
loop_
_entity_poly.entity_id
_entity_poly.type
_entity_poly.pdbx_seq_one_letter_code
_entity_poly.pdbx_strand_id
1 'polypeptide(L)'
;MCIVMSCPAYADVTCLSRNIEISLNFVVTLRVALKIRRTLHPAPFNTSNKGIALSQIMSAFDFEQLAEIELQKDEEELEVLGEENCTLAPVAHKCADLSINHPYYDVARHDIIQVAGDDNSGRMVITFSCCRLPPSFQLDHFRLLEYLKYTLDRYVENDYTIVYFHYGLNSRNKPSLSWLQSAYKEFDRKYKKNLKALYVVHPTNFIKVLWNIFKPLISHKFGKKVSYMNYLSDLRDHLKYDQLNIPEEVKRHDEKLQSKHKGLPPRSSKIPPPRPPLPMQQFGVSLQYMKDRNKGELIPTVVKQSVSYMKLKGLRTEGLFRRSASVQTIKEIQRLYNLGKPVNFDLYGDIHVPAVILKTFLRELPEPLLAFDSLEAILRITSVESVLRVAYCKEIVHKLPEHNYAVLKYLMCFLNLVSISLIIIF
;
A
#
# COMPACT_ATOMS: atom_id res chain seq x y z
N MET A 1 21.71 30.84 -43.96
CA MET A 1 21.02 31.96 -43.29
C MET A 1 20.16 31.34 -42.20
N CYS A 2 20.72 30.80 -41.11
CA CYS A 2 21.21 31.52 -39.92
C CYS A 2 20.25 32.61 -39.44
N ILE A 3 19.63 32.36 -38.28
CA ILE A 3 19.53 33.17 -37.03
C ILE A 3 18.50 32.42 -36.15
N VAL A 4 18.91 31.53 -35.24
CA VAL A 4 19.32 31.77 -33.83
C VAL A 4 18.23 32.41 -32.97
N MET A 5 17.67 31.60 -32.06
CA MET A 5 17.43 31.93 -30.63
C MET A 5 17.48 30.59 -29.89
N SER A 6 18.60 30.14 -29.30
CA SER A 6 19.26 30.69 -28.11
C SER A 6 18.25 31.16 -27.05
N CYS A 7 17.89 30.25 -26.14
CA CYS A 7 17.32 30.57 -24.83
C CYS A 7 17.50 29.36 -23.90
N PRO A 8 17.63 29.55 -22.58
CA PRO A 8 18.94 29.54 -21.93
C PRO A 8 19.08 28.39 -20.95
N ALA A 9 20.34 28.05 -20.62
CA ALA A 9 20.74 27.09 -19.57
C ALA A 9 20.28 27.46 -18.14
N TYR A 10 19.33 28.40 -17.99
CA TYR A 10 18.69 28.82 -16.75
C TYR A 10 17.19 28.47 -16.67
N ALA A 11 16.56 28.02 -17.77
CA ALA A 11 15.15 27.60 -17.78
C ALA A 11 14.94 26.13 -17.36
N ASP A 12 16.01 25.36 -17.25
CA ASP A 12 15.97 23.92 -16.95
C ASP A 12 15.62 23.65 -15.46
N VAL A 13 15.93 24.59 -14.55
CA VAL A 13 15.82 24.37 -13.09
C VAL A 13 14.42 24.67 -12.54
N THR A 14 13.71 25.66 -13.10
CA THR A 14 12.34 26.03 -12.69
C THR A 14 11.28 25.14 -13.34
N CYS A 15 11.55 24.64 -14.55
CA CYS A 15 10.74 23.61 -15.18
C CYS A 15 10.88 22.29 -14.42
N LEU A 16 12.10 21.89 -14.02
CA LEU A 16 12.32 20.72 -13.18
C LEU A 16 11.73 20.89 -11.76
N SER A 17 11.75 22.09 -11.16
CA SER A 17 11.19 22.31 -9.81
C SER A 17 9.66 22.24 -9.78
N ARG A 18 8.96 22.87 -10.74
CA ARG A 18 7.50 22.74 -10.87
C ARG A 18 7.10 21.32 -11.29
N ASN A 19 7.89 20.68 -12.15
CA ASN A 19 7.69 19.28 -12.51
C ASN A 19 8.01 18.33 -11.36
N ILE A 20 8.91 18.65 -10.44
CA ILE A 20 9.18 17.83 -9.24
C ILE A 20 8.03 17.95 -8.24
N GLU A 21 7.38 19.10 -8.09
CA GLU A 21 6.22 19.25 -7.19
C GLU A 21 4.96 18.56 -7.73
N ILE A 22 4.70 18.70 -9.04
CA ILE A 22 3.60 17.98 -9.74
C ILE A 22 3.94 16.48 -9.87
N SER A 23 5.20 16.13 -10.10
CA SER A 23 5.67 14.73 -10.18
C SER A 23 5.95 14.10 -8.83
N LEU A 24 6.07 14.83 -7.71
CA LEU A 24 6.08 14.24 -6.38
C LEU A 24 4.71 13.72 -6.05
N ASN A 25 3.67 14.49 -6.37
CA ASN A 25 2.32 13.95 -6.38
C ASN A 25 2.20 12.82 -7.39
N PHE A 26 2.81 12.86 -8.58
CA PHE A 26 2.70 11.79 -9.58
C PHE A 26 3.56 10.54 -9.30
N VAL A 27 4.68 10.62 -8.58
CA VAL A 27 5.60 9.53 -8.21
C VAL A 27 5.17 8.90 -6.90
N VAL A 28 4.65 9.70 -5.98
CA VAL A 28 3.83 9.21 -4.87
C VAL A 28 2.57 8.56 -5.45
N THR A 29 1.94 9.15 -6.48
CA THR A 29 0.84 8.52 -7.22
C THR A 29 1.29 7.34 -8.06
N LEU A 30 2.55 7.21 -8.49
CA LEU A 30 3.03 6.03 -9.22
C LEU A 30 3.31 4.87 -8.26
N ARG A 31 3.75 5.17 -7.03
CA ARG A 31 3.79 4.19 -5.92
C ARG A 31 2.39 3.81 -5.44
N VAL A 32 1.44 4.73 -5.47
CA VAL A 32 0.03 4.46 -5.14
C VAL A 32 -0.69 3.74 -6.29
N ALA A 33 -0.44 4.07 -7.55
CA ALA A 33 -1.10 3.52 -8.74
C ALA A 33 -0.50 2.19 -9.23
N LEU A 34 0.75 1.87 -8.85
CA LEU A 34 1.31 0.52 -9.05
C LEU A 34 0.92 -0.47 -7.94
N LYS A 35 0.22 -0.01 -6.88
CA LYS A 35 -0.31 -0.89 -5.83
C LYS A 35 -1.83 -0.75 -5.61
N ILE A 36 -2.54 0.20 -6.23
CA ILE A 36 -3.98 0.41 -5.99
C ILE A 36 -4.74 0.65 -7.31
N ARG A 37 -5.89 -0.04 -7.42
CA ARG A 37 -7.02 0.11 -8.36
C ARG A 37 -7.08 -0.78 -9.62
N ARG A 38 -7.49 -2.03 -9.39
CA ARG A 38 -8.54 -2.71 -10.20
C ARG A 38 -9.92 -2.32 -9.63
N THR A 39 -10.90 -2.25 -10.54
CA THR A 39 -12.39 -2.08 -10.37
C THR A 39 -12.82 -0.70 -9.81
N LEU A 40 -13.73 0.09 -10.40
CA LEU A 40 -14.99 -0.16 -11.13
C LEU A 40 -15.21 0.85 -12.29
N HIS A 41 -16.06 0.43 -13.24
CA HIS A 41 -16.68 1.21 -14.32
C HIS A 41 -17.78 2.14 -13.76
N PRO A 42 -18.07 3.31 -14.37
CA PRO A 42 -19.40 3.90 -14.32
C PRO A 42 -20.16 3.64 -15.62
N ALA A 43 -21.43 3.27 -15.50
CA ALA A 43 -22.45 3.43 -16.53
C ALA A 43 -23.03 4.86 -16.47
N PRO A 44 -23.61 5.40 -17.55
CA PRO A 44 -23.99 6.80 -17.63
C PRO A 44 -25.40 7.02 -17.05
N PHE A 45 -25.62 8.12 -16.33
CA PHE A 45 -26.95 8.68 -16.16
C PHE A 45 -26.95 10.21 -16.22
N ASN A 46 -28.07 10.70 -16.74
CA ASN A 46 -28.29 11.96 -17.40
C ASN A 46 -28.56 13.12 -16.42
N THR A 47 -28.42 14.33 -16.95
CA THR A 47 -28.51 15.67 -16.35
C THR A 47 -29.76 15.98 -15.51
N SER A 48 -29.61 16.75 -14.40
CA SER A 48 -30.20 18.09 -14.22
C SER A 48 -29.97 18.67 -12.81
N ASN A 49 -29.48 19.91 -12.77
CA ASN A 49 -29.49 20.94 -11.73
C ASN A 49 -29.92 20.59 -10.28
N LYS A 50 -28.98 20.78 -9.34
CA LYS A 50 -29.04 21.82 -8.29
C LYS A 50 -27.67 21.90 -7.60
N GLY A 51 -26.95 22.99 -7.88
CA GLY A 51 -25.73 23.33 -7.17
C GLY A 51 -26.07 23.74 -5.74
N ILE A 52 -25.51 23.02 -4.77
CA ILE A 52 -24.89 23.49 -3.51
C ILE A 52 -24.37 22.21 -2.80
N ALA A 53 -23.06 22.20 -2.51
CA ALA A 53 -22.31 21.23 -1.68
C ALA A 53 -22.16 19.75 -2.13
N LEU A 54 -21.61 19.50 -3.34
CA LEU A 54 -21.15 18.16 -3.75
C LEU A 54 -19.68 17.84 -3.39
N SER A 55 -18.83 18.84 -3.14
CA SER A 55 -17.40 18.64 -2.85
C SER A 55 -17.11 18.05 -1.46
N GLN A 56 -18.04 18.14 -0.51
CA GLN A 56 -17.90 17.54 0.83
C GLN A 56 -18.52 16.14 0.92
N ILE A 57 -19.60 15.85 0.18
CA ILE A 57 -20.28 14.55 0.20
C ILE A 57 -19.51 13.49 -0.60
N MET A 58 -18.76 13.89 -1.64
CA MET A 58 -17.88 13.00 -2.41
C MET A 58 -16.64 12.52 -1.65
N SER A 59 -16.37 12.99 -0.43
CA SER A 59 -15.16 12.62 0.32
C SER A 59 -15.35 11.40 1.23
N ALA A 60 -16.45 11.28 1.97
CA ALA A 60 -16.63 10.17 2.92
C ALA A 60 -17.07 8.86 2.25
N PHE A 61 -17.97 8.96 1.26
CA PHE A 61 -18.55 7.81 0.57
C PHE A 61 -17.50 7.05 -0.26
N ASP A 62 -16.60 7.77 -0.92
CA ASP A 62 -15.52 7.18 -1.71
C ASP A 62 -14.50 6.46 -0.82
N PHE A 63 -14.16 7.00 0.34
CA PHE A 63 -13.22 6.37 1.27
C PHE A 63 -13.79 5.11 1.92
N GLU A 64 -15.07 5.12 2.28
CA GLU A 64 -15.75 3.94 2.82
C GLU A 64 -15.82 2.81 1.78
N GLN A 65 -16.14 3.14 0.52
CA GLN A 65 -16.08 2.17 -0.58
C GLN A 65 -14.67 1.63 -0.83
N LEU A 66 -13.64 2.48 -0.75
CA LEU A 66 -12.25 2.03 -0.92
C LEU A 66 -11.82 1.07 0.19
N ALA A 67 -12.24 1.33 1.43
CA ALA A 67 -12.01 0.41 2.54
C ALA A 67 -12.74 -0.93 2.30
N GLU A 68 -14.00 -0.89 1.84
CA GLU A 68 -14.77 -2.11 1.54
C GLU A 68 -14.13 -2.97 0.44
N ILE A 69 -13.70 -2.32 -0.65
CA ILE A 69 -13.04 -3.00 -1.77
C ILE A 69 -11.73 -3.66 -1.32
N GLU A 70 -10.96 -3.00 -0.47
CA GLU A 70 -9.69 -3.55 -0.02
C GLU A 70 -9.88 -4.70 0.96
N LEU A 71 -10.91 -4.62 1.81
CA LEU A 71 -11.29 -5.73 2.67
C LEU A 71 -11.71 -6.96 1.87
N GLN A 72 -12.53 -6.79 0.83
CA GLN A 72 -12.93 -7.91 -0.06
C GLN A 72 -11.71 -8.55 -0.73
N LYS A 73 -10.73 -7.77 -1.18
CA LYS A 73 -9.49 -8.32 -1.74
C LYS A 73 -8.64 -9.05 -0.71
N ASP A 74 -8.58 -8.53 0.52
CA ASP A 74 -7.86 -9.18 1.61
C ASP A 74 -8.55 -10.52 1.95
N GLU A 75 -9.89 -10.58 1.95
CA GLU A 75 -10.67 -11.83 2.07
C GLU A 75 -10.38 -12.82 0.93
N GLU A 76 -10.41 -12.37 -0.33
CA GLU A 76 -10.06 -13.21 -1.49
C GLU A 76 -8.61 -13.74 -1.41
N GLU A 77 -7.65 -12.93 -0.95
CA GLU A 77 -6.26 -13.36 -0.78
C GLU A 77 -6.13 -14.41 0.35
N LEU A 78 -6.94 -14.30 1.40
CA LEU A 78 -7.02 -15.30 2.48
C LEU A 78 -7.67 -16.62 2.01
N GLU A 79 -8.73 -16.56 1.20
CA GLU A 79 -9.37 -17.75 0.63
C GLU A 79 -8.41 -18.53 -0.31
N VAL A 80 -7.61 -17.82 -1.11
CA VAL A 80 -6.58 -18.43 -1.99
C VAL A 80 -5.48 -19.13 -1.19
N LEU A 81 -5.27 -18.78 0.10
CA LEU A 81 -4.36 -19.48 1.01
C LEU A 81 -4.93 -20.79 1.55
N GLY A 82 -6.04 -21.28 1.00
CA GLY A 82 -6.66 -22.56 1.36
C GLY A 82 -7.35 -22.50 2.72
N GLU A 83 -7.86 -21.32 3.09
CA GLU A 83 -8.64 -21.15 4.31
C GLU A 83 -10.11 -21.33 3.95
N GLU A 84 -10.63 -22.56 4.07
CA GLU A 84 -12.08 -22.72 4.15
C GLU A 84 -12.58 -21.81 5.28
N ASN A 85 -13.64 -21.04 4.99
CA ASN A 85 -14.39 -20.25 5.96
C ASN A 85 -14.37 -20.97 7.31
N CYS A 86 -13.78 -20.36 8.34
CA CYS A 86 -14.00 -20.76 9.72
C CYS A 86 -15.47 -20.51 10.06
N THR A 87 -16.32 -21.39 9.54
CA THR A 87 -17.73 -21.48 9.84
C THR A 87 -17.78 -22.17 11.19
N LEU A 88 -17.99 -21.36 12.22
CA LEU A 88 -18.71 -21.71 13.44
C LEU A 88 -18.34 -23.07 14.04
N ALA A 89 -17.25 -23.10 14.79
CA ALA A 89 -17.27 -23.81 16.07
C ALA A 89 -17.10 -22.75 17.15
N PRO A 90 -18.04 -22.57 18.09
CA PRO A 90 -17.73 -21.88 19.32
C PRO A 90 -16.77 -22.80 20.06
N VAL A 91 -15.46 -22.64 19.84
CA VAL A 91 -14.50 -23.07 20.84
C VAL A 91 -14.71 -22.09 21.97
N ALA A 92 -15.67 -22.41 22.82
CA ALA A 92 -15.72 -21.91 24.17
C ALA A 92 -14.40 -22.34 24.81
N HIS A 93 -13.35 -21.56 24.61
CA HIS A 93 -12.32 -21.46 25.62
C HIS A 93 -13.06 -21.01 26.86
N LYS A 94 -13.36 -21.97 27.73
CA LYS A 94 -13.80 -21.70 29.10
C LYS A 94 -12.75 -20.77 29.69
N CYS A 95 -13.02 -19.47 29.68
CA CYS A 95 -12.29 -18.55 30.52
C CYS A 95 -12.65 -18.97 31.94
N ALA A 96 -11.72 -19.67 32.60
CA ALA A 96 -11.97 -20.38 33.84
C ALA A 96 -12.35 -19.47 35.02
N ASP A 97 -12.29 -18.14 34.84
CA ASP A 97 -12.54 -17.12 35.87
C ASP A 97 -13.68 -16.12 35.56
N LEU A 98 -14.39 -16.26 34.43
CA LEU A 98 -15.41 -15.27 34.06
C LEU A 98 -16.74 -15.54 34.78
N SER A 99 -17.00 -14.77 35.83
CA SER A 99 -18.27 -14.80 36.56
C SER A 99 -19.42 -14.42 35.62
N ILE A 100 -20.49 -15.24 35.63
CA ILE A 100 -21.74 -14.98 34.88
C ILE A 100 -22.37 -13.62 35.27
N ASN A 101 -22.03 -13.10 36.45
CA ASN A 101 -22.49 -11.82 36.95
C ASN A 101 -21.69 -10.62 36.43
N HIS A 102 -20.73 -10.81 35.52
CA HIS A 102 -19.95 -9.71 34.96
C HIS A 102 -20.87 -8.75 34.16
N PRO A 103 -20.84 -7.42 34.39
CA PRO A 103 -21.74 -6.46 33.75
C PRO A 103 -21.73 -6.48 32.21
N TYR A 104 -20.63 -6.96 31.63
CA TYR A 104 -20.40 -7.11 30.19
C TYR A 104 -20.17 -8.58 29.78
N TYR A 105 -20.78 -9.54 30.48
CA TYR A 105 -20.58 -10.98 30.21
C TYR A 105 -20.81 -11.36 28.74
N ASP A 106 -21.80 -10.73 28.10
CA ASP A 106 -22.16 -10.90 26.69
C ASP A 106 -21.00 -10.63 25.73
N VAL A 107 -20.15 -9.64 26.04
CA VAL A 107 -18.96 -9.29 25.25
C VAL A 107 -17.72 -10.02 25.78
N ALA A 108 -17.53 -10.04 27.10
CA ALA A 108 -16.34 -10.57 27.76
C ALA A 108 -16.14 -12.08 27.52
N ARG A 109 -17.22 -12.86 27.35
CA ARG A 109 -17.15 -14.28 27.00
C ARG A 109 -16.42 -14.57 25.68
N HIS A 110 -16.35 -13.59 24.78
CA HIS A 110 -15.66 -13.73 23.50
C HIS A 110 -14.15 -13.49 23.62
N ASP A 111 -13.66 -13.00 24.77
CA ASP A 111 -12.23 -12.89 25.05
C ASP A 111 -11.48 -12.00 24.03
N ILE A 112 -12.19 -10.96 23.54
CA ILE A 112 -11.72 -10.02 22.50
C ILE A 112 -10.57 -9.17 23.02
N ILE A 113 -10.63 -8.75 24.28
CA ILE A 113 -9.60 -7.96 24.97
C ILE A 113 -9.04 -8.76 26.15
N GLN A 114 -7.73 -8.86 26.22
CA GLN A 114 -7.05 -9.55 27.32
C GLN A 114 -5.88 -8.73 27.85
N VAL A 115 -5.53 -9.02 29.10
CA VAL A 115 -4.38 -8.43 29.77
C VAL A 115 -3.28 -9.48 29.77
N ALA A 116 -2.21 -9.21 29.03
CA ALA A 116 -1.16 -10.17 28.67
C ALA A 116 0.12 -10.04 29.52
N GLY A 117 0.02 -9.39 30.69
CA GLY A 117 1.17 -9.17 31.59
C GLY A 117 1.94 -7.90 31.27
N ASP A 118 3.25 -7.90 31.56
CA ASP A 118 4.11 -6.74 31.44
C ASP A 118 5.12 -6.84 30.28
N ASP A 119 5.44 -5.72 29.63
CA ASP A 119 6.47 -5.68 28.61
C ASP A 119 7.88 -5.65 29.19
N ASN A 120 8.90 -5.57 28.32
CA ASN A 120 10.30 -5.51 28.73
C ASN A 120 10.65 -4.29 29.61
N SER A 121 9.76 -3.28 29.67
CA SER A 121 9.89 -2.09 30.51
C SER A 121 8.95 -2.11 31.72
N GLY A 122 8.26 -3.22 31.99
CA GLY A 122 7.31 -3.35 33.10
C GLY A 122 5.96 -2.67 32.85
N ARG A 123 5.63 -2.31 31.60
CA ARG A 123 4.37 -1.64 31.25
C ARG A 123 3.31 -2.68 30.92
N MET A 124 2.06 -2.41 31.29
CA MET A 124 0.97 -3.35 31.06
C MET A 124 0.70 -3.54 29.56
N VAL A 125 0.62 -4.79 29.12
CA VAL A 125 0.33 -5.18 27.75
C VAL A 125 -1.12 -5.63 27.64
N ILE A 126 -1.86 -4.98 26.75
CA ILE A 126 -3.27 -5.28 26.49
C ILE A 126 -3.39 -5.78 25.06
N THR A 127 -3.92 -6.98 24.87
CA THR A 127 -4.11 -7.57 23.56
C THR A 127 -5.56 -7.41 23.10
N PHE A 128 -5.74 -7.12 21.81
CA PHE A 128 -7.03 -7.09 21.14
C PHE A 128 -6.99 -8.07 19.97
N SER A 129 -7.90 -9.03 19.93
CA SER A 129 -7.89 -10.13 18.95
C SER A 129 -9.11 -10.08 18.03
N CYS A 130 -8.92 -9.76 16.75
CA CYS A 130 -10.00 -9.71 15.78
C CYS A 130 -10.59 -11.08 15.43
N CYS A 131 -9.81 -12.15 15.48
CA CYS A 131 -10.29 -13.52 15.25
C CYS A 131 -11.37 -13.98 16.24
N ARG A 132 -11.47 -13.29 17.38
CA ARG A 132 -12.48 -13.55 18.41
C ARG A 132 -13.71 -12.66 18.31
N LEU A 133 -13.74 -11.73 17.35
CA LEU A 133 -14.92 -10.91 17.10
C LEU A 133 -16.03 -11.78 16.48
N PRO A 134 -17.16 -11.96 17.17
CA PRO A 134 -18.33 -12.58 16.57
C PRO A 134 -18.89 -11.70 15.45
N PRO A 135 -19.78 -12.23 14.59
CA PRO A 135 -20.42 -11.45 13.54
C PRO A 135 -21.13 -10.22 14.10
N SER A 136 -21.15 -9.12 13.35
CA SER A 136 -21.67 -7.82 13.79
C SER A 136 -23.15 -7.84 14.20
N PHE A 137 -23.93 -8.82 13.72
CA PHE A 137 -25.32 -9.00 14.14
C PHE A 137 -25.47 -9.67 15.51
N GLN A 138 -24.43 -10.32 16.04
CA GLN A 138 -24.43 -10.98 17.35
C GLN A 138 -23.78 -10.14 18.44
N LEU A 139 -23.17 -9.00 18.08
CA LEU A 139 -22.39 -8.17 18.98
C LEU A 139 -22.89 -6.73 18.96
N ASP A 140 -23.36 -6.26 20.10
CA ASP A 140 -23.65 -4.85 20.26
C ASP A 140 -22.33 -4.06 20.32
N HIS A 141 -22.04 -3.32 19.25
CA HIS A 141 -20.84 -2.49 19.15
C HIS A 141 -20.79 -1.36 20.19
N PHE A 142 -21.92 -0.88 20.71
CA PHE A 142 -21.93 0.10 21.79
C PHE A 142 -21.49 -0.55 23.11
N ARG A 143 -22.03 -1.72 23.45
CA ARG A 143 -21.60 -2.50 24.62
C ARG A 143 -20.14 -2.94 24.51
N LEU A 144 -19.66 -3.28 23.31
CA LEU A 144 -18.25 -3.52 23.06
C LEU A 144 -17.39 -2.30 23.42
N LEU A 145 -17.80 -1.11 22.99
CA LEU A 145 -17.07 0.13 23.28
C LEU A 145 -17.04 0.43 24.79
N GLU A 146 -18.16 0.25 25.48
CA GLU A 146 -18.23 0.38 26.93
C GLU A 146 -17.33 -0.63 27.65
N TYR A 147 -17.32 -1.89 27.21
CA TYR A 147 -16.45 -2.92 27.78
C TYR A 147 -14.97 -2.63 27.55
N LEU A 148 -14.61 -2.09 26.37
CA LEU A 148 -13.25 -1.63 26.10
C LEU A 148 -12.84 -0.49 27.03
N LYS A 149 -13.73 0.50 27.25
CA LYS A 149 -13.50 1.60 28.21
C LYS A 149 -13.36 1.05 29.63
N TYR A 150 -14.28 0.20 30.07
CA TYR A 150 -14.26 -0.46 31.38
C TYR A 150 -12.96 -1.22 31.66
N THR A 151 -12.41 -1.89 30.64
CA THR A 151 -11.15 -2.63 30.76
C THR A 151 -9.96 -1.70 30.76
N LEU A 152 -9.91 -0.74 29.83
CA LEU A 152 -8.80 0.22 29.71
C LEU A 152 -8.73 1.18 30.90
N ASP A 153 -9.87 1.58 31.47
CA ASP A 153 -9.94 2.52 32.60
C ASP A 153 -9.13 2.07 33.82
N ARG A 154 -8.91 0.76 33.98
CA ARG A 154 -8.08 0.19 35.05
C ARG A 154 -6.57 0.38 34.85
N TYR A 155 -6.13 0.66 33.63
CA TYR A 155 -4.72 0.67 33.25
C TYR A 155 -4.25 2.00 32.64
N VAL A 156 -5.16 2.83 32.11
CA VAL A 156 -4.85 4.05 31.35
C VAL A 156 -4.14 5.13 32.17
N GLU A 157 -4.20 5.08 33.49
CA GLU A 157 -3.46 6.00 34.37
C GLU A 157 -1.96 5.75 34.35
N ASN A 158 -1.54 4.51 34.07
CA ASN A 158 -0.15 4.09 33.97
C ASN A 158 0.29 3.96 32.51
N ASP A 159 1.59 3.88 32.30
CA ASP A 159 2.16 3.62 30.97
C ASP A 159 1.81 2.19 30.52
N TYR A 160 1.25 2.07 29.31
CA TYR A 160 0.77 0.80 28.80
C TYR A 160 0.98 0.66 27.28
N THR A 161 0.88 -0.58 26.80
CA THR A 161 1.09 -0.97 25.41
C THR A 161 -0.11 -1.77 24.94
N ILE A 162 -0.56 -1.50 23.70
CA ILE A 162 -1.62 -2.30 23.07
C ILE A 162 -1.01 -3.14 21.93
N VAL A 163 -1.39 -4.41 21.88
CA VAL A 163 -1.13 -5.30 20.74
C VAL A 163 -2.46 -5.63 20.09
N TYR A 164 -2.62 -5.22 18.83
CA TYR A 164 -3.81 -5.44 18.03
C TYR A 164 -3.51 -6.53 16.99
N PHE A 165 -4.07 -7.72 17.20
CA PHE A 165 -4.03 -8.82 16.24
C PHE A 165 -5.15 -8.62 15.22
N HIS A 166 -4.75 -8.20 14.01
CA HIS A 166 -5.69 -7.87 12.96
C HIS A 166 -6.30 -9.09 12.28
N TYR A 167 -5.59 -10.23 12.27
CA TYR A 167 -6.05 -11.45 11.64
C TYR A 167 -7.43 -11.88 12.16
N GLY A 168 -8.29 -12.34 11.24
CA GLY A 168 -9.66 -12.75 11.51
C GLY A 168 -10.72 -11.66 11.35
N LEU A 169 -10.35 -10.42 11.04
CA LEU A 169 -11.31 -9.39 10.64
C LEU A 169 -11.83 -9.63 9.21
N ASN A 170 -13.14 -9.58 9.03
CA ASN A 170 -13.84 -9.77 7.76
C ASN A 170 -15.10 -8.89 7.68
N SER A 171 -15.73 -8.87 6.52
CA SER A 171 -16.97 -8.16 6.18
C SER A 171 -18.13 -8.48 7.13
N ARG A 172 -18.13 -9.67 7.76
CA ARG A 172 -19.19 -10.12 8.67
C ARG A 172 -19.00 -9.67 10.11
N ASN A 173 -17.77 -9.42 10.56
CA ASN A 173 -17.46 -9.06 11.94
C ASN A 173 -16.84 -7.66 12.11
N LYS A 174 -16.53 -6.97 11.01
CA LYS A 174 -15.98 -5.62 11.09
C LYS A 174 -16.98 -4.64 11.72
N PRO A 175 -16.53 -3.73 12.58
CA PRO A 175 -17.31 -2.57 12.96
C PRO A 175 -17.48 -1.61 11.77
N SER A 176 -18.59 -0.86 11.75
CA SER A 176 -18.81 0.16 10.73
C SER A 176 -17.80 1.32 10.84
N LEU A 177 -17.54 2.02 9.74
CA LEU A 177 -16.64 3.16 9.72
C LEU A 177 -17.14 4.30 10.62
N SER A 178 -18.46 4.50 10.65
CA SER A 178 -19.14 5.44 11.55
C SER A 178 -18.93 5.07 13.03
N TRP A 179 -18.98 3.78 13.37
CA TRP A 179 -18.69 3.32 14.72
C TRP A 179 -17.21 3.53 15.07
N LEU A 180 -16.28 3.20 14.17
CA LEU A 180 -14.84 3.39 14.39
C LEU A 180 -14.48 4.85 14.64
N GLN A 181 -15.09 5.76 13.88
CA GLN A 181 -14.93 7.20 14.09
C GLN A 181 -15.47 7.64 15.45
N SER A 182 -16.62 7.10 15.85
CA SER A 182 -17.26 7.40 17.14
C SER A 182 -16.43 6.87 18.30
N ALA A 183 -15.94 5.63 18.22
CA ALA A 183 -15.04 5.02 19.18
C ALA A 183 -13.74 5.82 19.35
N TYR A 184 -13.13 6.29 18.25
CA TYR A 184 -11.91 7.09 18.33
C TYR A 184 -12.11 8.45 19.03
N LYS A 185 -13.32 9.04 18.92
CA LYS A 185 -13.69 10.26 19.64
C LYS A 185 -13.91 10.00 21.13
N GLU A 186 -14.52 8.87 21.48
CA GLU A 186 -14.73 8.42 22.87
C GLU A 186 -13.42 8.13 23.60
N PHE A 187 -12.41 7.58 22.90
CA PHE A 187 -11.06 7.45 23.44
C PHE A 187 -10.31 8.78 23.40
N ASP A 188 -10.61 9.65 24.35
CA ASP A 188 -10.06 11.00 24.45
C ASP A 188 -8.58 11.04 24.91
N ARG A 189 -8.14 12.18 25.45
CA ARG A 189 -6.77 12.36 25.94
C ARG A 189 -6.39 11.35 27.04
N LYS A 190 -7.33 10.89 27.87
CA LYS A 190 -7.09 9.97 28.99
C LYS A 190 -6.39 8.69 28.51
N TYR A 191 -6.92 8.10 27.45
CA TYR A 191 -6.43 6.84 26.88
C TYR A 191 -5.18 7.06 25.99
N LYS A 192 -5.09 8.21 25.32
CA LYS A 192 -4.01 8.47 24.35
C LYS A 192 -2.69 8.91 24.99
N LYS A 193 -2.72 9.47 26.22
CA LYS A 193 -1.54 10.06 26.88
C LYS A 193 -0.49 9.02 27.22
N ASN A 194 -0.87 7.99 27.97
CA ASN A 194 0.05 7.01 28.57
C ASN A 194 0.28 5.76 27.70
N LEU A 195 -0.48 5.60 26.62
CA LEU A 195 -0.17 4.61 25.58
C LEU A 195 1.24 4.86 25.02
N LYS A 196 2.16 3.91 25.11
CA LYS A 196 3.52 4.07 24.56
C LYS A 196 3.65 3.50 23.17
N ALA A 197 3.06 2.34 22.93
CA ALA A 197 3.08 1.67 21.65
C ALA A 197 1.73 1.00 21.36
N LEU A 198 1.34 1.03 20.09
CA LEU A 198 0.25 0.27 19.50
C LEU A 198 0.83 -0.60 18.38
N TYR A 199 1.00 -1.89 18.66
CA TYR A 199 1.51 -2.86 17.70
C TYR A 199 0.34 -3.45 16.91
N VAL A 200 0.30 -3.21 15.61
CA VAL A 200 -0.68 -3.82 14.68
C VAL A 200 -0.01 -5.03 14.04
N VAL A 201 -0.43 -6.21 14.44
CA VAL A 201 0.12 -7.51 14.01
C VAL A 201 -0.69 -8.07 12.84
N HIS A 202 0.02 -8.55 11.81
CA HIS A 202 -0.52 -8.98 10.52
C HIS A 202 -1.40 -7.93 9.83
N PRO A 203 -0.88 -6.72 9.57
CA PRO A 203 -1.64 -5.66 8.94
C PRO A 203 -1.96 -5.99 7.47
N THR A 204 -3.26 -6.02 7.16
CA THR A 204 -3.79 -6.13 5.80
C THR A 204 -3.71 -4.81 5.04
N ASN A 205 -4.16 -4.77 3.78
CA ASN A 205 -4.25 -3.52 3.06
C ASN A 205 -5.45 -2.69 3.54
N PHE A 206 -6.55 -3.33 3.94
CA PHE A 206 -7.71 -2.71 4.58
C PHE A 206 -7.30 -1.83 5.76
N ILE A 207 -6.58 -2.36 6.75
CA ILE A 207 -6.21 -1.58 7.94
C ILE A 207 -5.27 -0.40 7.60
N LYS A 208 -4.45 -0.53 6.55
CA LYS A 208 -3.58 0.56 6.06
C LYS A 208 -4.39 1.66 5.37
N VAL A 209 -5.37 1.29 4.55
CA VAL A 209 -6.32 2.23 3.94
C VAL A 209 -7.13 2.93 5.01
N LEU A 210 -7.64 2.18 6.00
CA LEU A 210 -8.39 2.69 7.13
C LEU A 210 -7.59 3.74 7.93
N TRP A 211 -6.32 3.46 8.24
CA TRP A 211 -5.45 4.44 8.90
C TRP A 211 -5.23 5.71 8.07
N ASN A 212 -5.15 5.60 6.75
CA ASN A 212 -5.04 6.78 5.87
C ASN A 212 -6.32 7.62 5.90
N ILE A 213 -7.50 7.00 5.96
CA ILE A 213 -8.79 7.67 6.07
C ILE A 213 -8.89 8.42 7.40
N PHE A 214 -8.48 7.78 8.50
CA PHE A 214 -8.52 8.41 9.81
C PHE A 214 -7.41 9.43 10.05
N LYS A 215 -6.37 9.48 9.19
CA LYS A 215 -5.16 10.32 9.38
C LYS A 215 -5.46 11.80 9.73
N PRO A 216 -6.47 12.48 9.15
CA PRO A 216 -6.83 13.85 9.53
C PRO A 216 -7.35 13.98 10.97
N LEU A 217 -7.90 12.92 11.54
CA LEU A 217 -8.45 12.87 12.90
C LEU A 217 -7.40 12.43 13.94
N ILE A 218 -6.26 11.91 13.47
CA ILE A 218 -5.21 11.37 14.32
C ILE A 218 -4.12 12.39 14.58
N SER A 219 -3.83 12.63 15.85
CA SER A 219 -2.72 13.50 16.24
C SER A 219 -1.39 12.92 15.75
N HIS A 220 -0.49 13.78 15.26
CA HIS A 220 0.88 13.41 14.90
C HIS A 220 1.62 12.66 16.03
N LYS A 221 1.36 13.02 17.29
CA LYS A 221 1.95 12.34 18.46
C LYS A 221 1.42 10.91 18.64
N PHE A 222 0.16 10.66 18.29
CA PHE A 222 -0.43 9.33 18.36
C PHE A 222 0.05 8.46 17.20
N GLY A 223 0.12 9.02 15.99
CA GLY A 223 0.61 8.29 14.80
C GLY A 223 2.00 7.69 14.99
N LYS A 224 2.91 8.37 15.70
CA LYS A 224 4.26 7.85 16.03
C LYS A 224 4.26 6.63 16.95
N LYS A 225 3.15 6.35 17.63
CA LYS A 225 2.99 5.21 18.54
C LYS A 225 2.53 3.95 17.83
N VAL A 226 2.03 4.07 16.59
CA VAL A 226 1.52 2.93 15.80
C VAL A 226 2.68 2.27 15.07
N SER A 227 2.91 0.99 15.34
CA SER A 227 3.92 0.17 14.67
C SER A 227 3.27 -1.04 14.00
N TYR A 228 3.63 -1.30 12.75
CA TYR A 228 3.10 -2.38 11.94
C TYR A 228 4.08 -3.57 11.94
N MET A 229 3.62 -4.74 12.35
CA MET A 229 4.43 -5.96 12.43
C MET A 229 3.83 -7.03 11.51
N ASN A 230 4.61 -7.50 10.54
CA ASN A 230 4.11 -8.47 9.57
C ASN A 230 4.14 -9.90 10.12
N TYR A 231 5.07 -10.18 11.03
CA TYR A 231 5.27 -11.50 11.63
C TYR A 231 5.27 -11.44 13.15
N LEU A 232 4.93 -12.56 13.79
CA LEU A 232 5.00 -12.70 15.25
C LEU A 232 6.44 -12.65 15.77
N SER A 233 7.44 -12.93 14.93
CA SER A 233 8.86 -12.77 15.27
C SER A 233 9.22 -11.34 15.63
N ASP A 234 8.64 -10.35 14.94
CA ASP A 234 8.95 -8.92 15.12
C ASP A 234 8.49 -8.43 16.50
N LEU A 235 7.49 -9.12 17.07
CA LEU A 235 6.96 -8.85 18.40
C LEU A 235 7.92 -9.31 19.51
N ARG A 236 8.73 -10.35 19.25
CA ARG A 236 9.68 -10.92 20.22
C ARG A 236 10.78 -9.95 20.64
N ASP A 237 11.18 -9.08 19.72
CA ASP A 237 12.21 -8.07 19.99
C ASP A 237 11.72 -6.97 20.95
N HIS A 238 10.41 -6.83 21.11
CA HIS A 238 9.79 -5.72 21.82
C HIS A 238 9.02 -6.15 23.08
N LEU A 239 8.49 -7.36 23.11
CA LEU A 239 7.63 -7.88 24.18
C LEU A 239 8.05 -9.29 24.62
N LYS A 240 7.72 -9.64 25.86
CA LYS A 240 7.88 -10.99 26.41
C LYS A 240 6.89 -11.95 25.73
N TYR A 241 7.35 -12.62 24.68
CA TYR A 241 6.54 -13.51 23.85
C TYR A 241 5.82 -14.60 24.67
N ASP A 242 6.46 -15.11 25.72
CA ASP A 242 5.92 -16.21 26.54
C ASP A 242 4.72 -15.81 27.41
N GLN A 243 4.54 -14.51 27.67
CA GLN A 243 3.42 -14.00 28.47
C GLN A 243 2.22 -13.57 27.59
N LEU A 244 2.44 -13.40 26.29
CA LEU A 244 1.41 -12.99 25.35
C LEU A 244 0.43 -14.13 25.06
N ASN A 245 -0.84 -13.93 25.42
CA ASN A 245 -1.91 -14.84 25.04
C ASN A 245 -2.30 -14.65 23.56
N ILE A 246 -1.47 -15.20 22.66
CA ILE A 246 -1.66 -15.13 21.22
C ILE A 246 -2.62 -16.26 20.81
N PRO A 247 -3.78 -15.96 20.18
CA PRO A 247 -4.69 -16.98 19.69
C PRO A 247 -3.99 -17.95 18.73
N GLU A 248 -4.33 -19.25 18.81
CA GLU A 248 -3.73 -20.30 17.96
C GLU A 248 -4.02 -20.05 16.48
N GLU A 249 -5.14 -19.42 16.15
CA GLU A 249 -5.49 -19.00 14.80
C GLU A 249 -4.46 -18.01 14.23
N VAL A 250 -4.00 -17.07 15.06
CA VAL A 250 -3.00 -16.08 14.69
C VAL A 250 -1.63 -16.74 14.49
N LYS A 251 -1.25 -17.69 15.36
CA LYS A 251 0.01 -18.45 15.20
C LYS A 251 0.01 -19.28 13.92
N ARG A 252 -1.10 -19.99 13.64
CA ARG A 252 -1.25 -20.77 12.41
C ARG A 252 -1.19 -19.88 11.16
N HIS A 253 -1.79 -18.70 11.21
CA HIS A 253 -1.71 -17.74 10.12
C HIS A 253 -0.27 -17.24 9.92
N ASP A 254 0.44 -16.90 11.00
CA ASP A 254 1.85 -16.51 10.94
C ASP A 254 2.71 -17.63 10.35
N GLU A 255 2.48 -18.90 10.72
CA GLU A 255 3.15 -20.05 10.11
C GLU A 255 2.87 -20.19 8.62
N LYS A 256 1.64 -19.90 8.15
CA LYS A 256 1.29 -19.88 6.72
C LYS A 256 1.97 -18.73 5.99
N LEU A 257 2.01 -17.54 6.59
CA LEU A 257 2.75 -16.41 6.05
C LEU A 257 4.25 -16.73 5.98
N GLN A 258 4.78 -17.35 7.01
CA GLN A 258 6.16 -17.79 7.07
C GLN A 258 6.43 -18.96 6.11
N SER A 259 5.51 -19.89 5.87
CA SER A 259 5.68 -21.00 4.92
C SER A 259 5.58 -20.54 3.47
N LYS A 260 4.79 -19.50 3.18
CA LYS A 260 4.87 -18.76 1.91
C LYS A 260 6.24 -18.11 1.71
N HIS A 261 6.97 -17.82 2.81
CA HIS A 261 8.33 -17.29 2.82
C HIS A 261 9.44 -18.35 2.98
N LYS A 262 9.18 -19.53 3.58
CA LYS A 262 10.11 -20.66 3.85
C LYS A 262 10.04 -21.76 2.79
N GLY A 263 8.85 -21.99 2.20
CA GLY A 263 8.65 -22.75 0.96
C GLY A 263 9.06 -21.96 -0.28
N LEU A 264 9.51 -20.73 -0.08
CA LEU A 264 10.33 -19.99 -1.01
C LEU A 264 11.79 -20.16 -0.54
N PRO A 265 12.70 -20.66 -1.39
CA PRO A 265 14.06 -20.12 -1.39
C PRO A 265 13.95 -18.58 -1.38
N PRO A 266 14.99 -17.81 -1.01
CA PRO A 266 14.94 -16.36 -1.13
C PRO A 266 14.26 -16.01 -2.44
N ARG A 267 13.29 -15.10 -2.42
CA ARG A 267 12.56 -14.65 -3.62
C ARG A 267 13.57 -13.93 -4.51
N SER A 268 14.45 -14.71 -5.12
CA SER A 268 15.00 -14.54 -6.43
C SER A 268 13.85 -13.99 -7.23
N SER A 269 14.08 -12.77 -7.67
CA SER A 269 13.36 -11.99 -8.63
C SER A 269 13.12 -12.78 -9.92
N LYS A 270 12.47 -13.96 -9.90
CA LYS A 270 12.54 -14.96 -10.97
C LYS A 270 13.88 -14.87 -11.71
N ILE A 271 15.01 -15.00 -11.01
CA ILE A 271 16.23 -15.32 -11.74
C ILE A 271 15.90 -16.69 -12.32
N PRO A 272 15.83 -16.83 -13.65
CA PRO A 272 15.75 -18.15 -14.26
C PRO A 272 16.88 -19.02 -13.65
N PRO A 273 16.85 -20.35 -13.74
CA PRO A 273 18.09 -21.12 -13.54
C PRO A 273 19.23 -20.41 -14.29
N PRO A 274 20.51 -20.47 -13.87
CA PRO A 274 21.62 -19.73 -14.47
C PRO A 274 21.88 -20.23 -15.91
N ARG A 275 20.91 -19.97 -16.77
CA ARG A 275 21.07 -19.81 -18.18
C ARG A 275 21.64 -18.41 -18.30
N PRO A 276 22.77 -18.23 -18.99
CA PRO A 276 23.18 -16.90 -19.36
C PRO A 276 21.95 -16.18 -19.96
N PRO A 277 21.66 -14.94 -19.54
CA PRO A 277 20.56 -14.18 -20.11
C PRO A 277 20.68 -14.26 -21.64
N LEU A 278 19.54 -14.37 -22.33
CA LEU A 278 19.55 -14.35 -23.78
C LEU A 278 20.36 -13.13 -24.24
N PRO A 279 21.12 -13.22 -25.35
CA PRO A 279 21.99 -12.13 -25.78
C PRO A 279 21.26 -10.78 -25.89
N MET A 280 19.95 -10.82 -26.16
CA MET A 280 19.05 -9.70 -26.35
C MET A 280 18.03 -9.51 -25.20
N GLN A 281 18.20 -10.18 -24.05
CA GLN A 281 17.26 -10.11 -22.92
C GLN A 281 17.01 -8.65 -22.50
N GLN A 282 15.74 -8.24 -22.41
CA GLN A 282 15.33 -6.88 -22.05
C GLN A 282 14.57 -6.81 -20.71
N PHE A 283 13.95 -7.89 -20.26
CA PHE A 283 13.21 -7.95 -18.98
C PHE A 283 13.99 -8.74 -17.94
N GLY A 284 13.88 -8.36 -16.65
CA GLY A 284 14.53 -9.10 -15.57
C GLY A 284 16.05 -8.89 -15.46
N VAL A 285 16.62 -7.91 -16.16
CA VAL A 285 18.07 -7.62 -16.15
C VAL A 285 18.31 -6.17 -15.72
N SER A 286 19.52 -5.85 -15.23
CA SER A 286 19.85 -4.51 -14.75
C SER A 286 19.93 -3.51 -15.92
N LEU A 287 19.67 -2.23 -15.62
CA LEU A 287 19.85 -1.15 -16.60
C LEU A 287 21.31 -1.05 -17.07
N GLN A 288 22.27 -1.33 -16.19
CA GLN A 288 23.69 -1.41 -16.54
C GLN A 288 23.95 -2.50 -17.60
N TYR A 289 23.42 -3.71 -17.41
CA TYR A 289 23.54 -4.80 -18.40
C TYR A 289 22.98 -4.39 -19.77
N MET A 290 21.83 -3.69 -19.79
CA MET A 290 21.24 -3.22 -21.05
C MET A 290 22.09 -2.13 -21.72
N LYS A 291 22.67 -1.20 -20.95
CA LYS A 291 23.57 -0.14 -21.46
C LYS A 291 24.77 -0.75 -22.17
N ASP A 292 25.43 -1.72 -21.53
CA ASP A 292 26.65 -2.35 -22.04
C ASP A 292 26.40 -3.08 -23.37
N ARG A 293 25.20 -3.64 -23.55
CA ARG A 293 24.80 -4.35 -24.78
C ARG A 293 24.17 -3.48 -25.85
N ASN A 294 23.60 -2.34 -25.48
CA ASN A 294 22.94 -1.41 -26.40
C ASN A 294 23.84 -0.23 -26.79
N LYS A 295 25.14 -0.50 -27.04
CA LYS A 295 26.13 0.50 -27.50
C LYS A 295 26.19 1.77 -26.63
N GLY A 296 25.92 1.64 -25.33
CA GLY A 296 25.93 2.77 -24.39
C GLY A 296 24.66 3.63 -24.38
N GLU A 297 23.60 3.29 -25.12
CA GLU A 297 22.32 4.00 -25.01
C GLU A 297 21.73 3.83 -23.60
N LEU A 298 21.45 4.95 -22.93
CA LEU A 298 20.94 5.00 -21.56
C LEU A 298 19.45 4.64 -21.43
N ILE A 299 18.68 4.78 -22.51
CA ILE A 299 17.23 4.52 -22.50
C ILE A 299 16.95 3.18 -23.18
N PRO A 300 16.48 2.16 -22.45
CA PRO A 300 16.18 0.84 -23.02
C PRO A 300 15.16 0.91 -24.15
N THR A 301 15.31 0.03 -25.16
CA THR A 301 14.45 0.00 -26.35
C THR A 301 12.97 -0.19 -25.98
N VAL A 302 12.68 -1.02 -24.98
CA VAL A 302 11.32 -1.23 -24.46
C VAL A 302 10.70 0.09 -23.99
N VAL A 303 11.45 0.88 -23.22
CA VAL A 303 10.98 2.19 -22.71
C VAL A 303 10.78 3.16 -23.86
N LYS A 304 11.77 3.27 -24.76
CA LYS A 304 11.75 4.18 -25.91
C LYS A 304 10.57 3.90 -26.83
N GLN A 305 10.34 2.64 -27.21
CA GLN A 305 9.26 2.25 -28.13
C GLN A 305 7.87 2.41 -27.49
N SER A 306 7.67 1.96 -26.25
CA SER A 306 6.40 2.15 -25.55
C SER A 306 6.05 3.63 -25.41
N VAL A 307 7.00 4.46 -25.00
CA VAL A 307 6.78 5.90 -24.83
C VAL A 307 6.51 6.59 -26.16
N SER A 308 7.31 6.31 -27.20
CA SER A 308 7.08 6.90 -28.53
C SER A 308 5.70 6.55 -29.09
N TYR A 309 5.27 5.30 -28.94
CA TYR A 309 3.96 4.87 -29.41
C TYR A 309 2.82 5.59 -28.67
N MET A 310 2.90 5.66 -27.34
CA MET A 310 1.90 6.37 -26.53
C MET A 310 1.89 7.88 -26.80
N LYS A 311 3.05 8.50 -27.05
CA LYS A 311 3.13 9.91 -27.48
C LYS A 311 2.42 10.16 -28.81
N LEU A 312 2.53 9.23 -29.76
CA LEU A 312 1.96 9.38 -31.09
C LEU A 312 0.45 9.12 -31.11
N LYS A 313 -0.03 8.09 -30.39
CA LYS A 313 -1.41 7.60 -30.51
C LYS A 313 -2.22 7.56 -29.22
N GLY A 314 -1.57 7.65 -28.05
CA GLY A 314 -2.16 7.32 -26.75
C GLY A 314 -2.43 8.49 -25.80
N LEU A 315 -1.91 9.70 -26.08
CA LEU A 315 -1.99 10.83 -25.14
C LEU A 315 -3.42 11.25 -24.77
N ARG A 316 -4.38 11.02 -25.68
CA ARG A 316 -5.80 11.35 -25.49
C ARG A 316 -6.65 10.15 -25.05
N THR A 317 -6.03 9.00 -24.82
CA THR A 317 -6.74 7.78 -24.43
C THR A 317 -7.14 7.84 -22.97
N GLU A 318 -8.44 7.68 -22.71
CA GLU A 318 -8.96 7.62 -21.35
C GLU A 318 -8.37 6.43 -20.57
N GLY A 319 -7.88 6.69 -19.35
CA GLY A 319 -7.34 5.66 -18.49
C GLY A 319 -6.03 5.04 -18.98
N LEU A 320 -5.23 5.78 -19.76
CA LEU A 320 -3.83 5.42 -20.02
C LEU A 320 -3.09 5.18 -18.69
N PHE A 321 -2.32 4.09 -18.59
CA PHE A 321 -1.74 3.54 -17.35
C PHE A 321 -2.71 2.99 -16.29
N ARG A 322 -4.01 3.30 -16.35
CA ARG A 322 -5.04 2.78 -15.44
C ARG A 322 -5.61 1.44 -15.91
N ARG A 323 -5.96 1.32 -17.19
CA ARG A 323 -6.61 0.12 -17.73
C ARG A 323 -5.61 -1.05 -17.90
N SER A 324 -6.12 -2.27 -17.75
CA SER A 324 -5.36 -3.51 -17.94
C SER A 324 -5.37 -3.93 -19.41
N ALA A 325 -4.39 -4.74 -19.81
CA ALA A 325 -4.30 -5.36 -21.13
C ALA A 325 -4.20 -6.90 -20.99
N SER A 326 -4.41 -7.64 -22.08
CA SER A 326 -4.36 -9.10 -22.10
C SER A 326 -3.02 -9.65 -21.59
N VAL A 327 -3.06 -10.50 -20.55
CA VAL A 327 -1.87 -11.12 -19.96
C VAL A 327 -1.10 -11.96 -20.98
N GLN A 328 -1.81 -12.62 -21.91
CA GLN A 328 -1.19 -13.41 -22.97
C GLN A 328 -0.41 -12.50 -23.93
N THR A 329 -1.01 -11.39 -24.35
CA THR A 329 -0.35 -10.38 -25.21
C THR A 329 0.89 -9.79 -24.56
N ILE A 330 0.83 -9.49 -23.25
CA ILE A 330 2.00 -8.98 -22.51
C ILE A 330 3.14 -10.00 -22.50
N LYS A 331 2.84 -11.27 -22.22
CA LYS A 331 3.85 -12.35 -22.25
C LYS A 331 4.48 -12.54 -23.64
N GLU A 332 3.68 -12.45 -24.69
CA GLU A 332 4.15 -12.56 -26.07
C GLU A 332 5.10 -11.40 -26.42
N ILE A 333 4.73 -10.17 -26.10
CA ILE A 333 5.59 -8.99 -26.35
C ILE A 333 6.88 -9.04 -25.54
N GLN A 334 6.82 -9.46 -24.27
CA GLN A 334 8.02 -9.69 -23.46
C GLN A 334 8.95 -10.70 -24.11
N ARG A 335 8.41 -11.82 -24.63
CA ARG A 335 9.16 -12.83 -25.36
C ARG A 335 9.81 -12.24 -26.62
N LEU A 336 9.11 -11.44 -27.40
CA LEU A 336 9.66 -10.80 -28.61
C LEU A 336 10.83 -9.88 -28.26
N TYR A 337 10.68 -9.01 -27.27
CA TYR A 337 11.77 -8.14 -26.81
C TYR A 337 12.99 -8.93 -26.33
N ASN A 338 12.80 -9.97 -25.52
CA ASN A 338 13.90 -10.80 -25.02
C ASN A 338 14.64 -11.57 -26.11
N LEU A 339 13.96 -11.87 -27.23
CA LEU A 339 14.56 -12.47 -28.42
C LEU A 339 15.19 -11.43 -29.37
N GLY A 340 15.08 -10.13 -29.08
CA GLY A 340 15.51 -9.05 -29.98
C GLY A 340 14.67 -8.93 -31.25
N LYS A 341 13.45 -9.50 -31.26
CA LYS A 341 12.53 -9.40 -32.40
C LYS A 341 11.82 -8.04 -32.40
N PRO A 342 11.49 -7.47 -33.57
CA PRO A 342 10.77 -6.21 -33.66
C PRO A 342 9.36 -6.35 -33.07
N VAL A 343 8.94 -5.34 -32.32
CA VAL A 343 7.59 -5.23 -31.74
C VAL A 343 6.87 -4.08 -32.42
N ASN A 344 5.72 -4.36 -33.03
CA ASN A 344 4.83 -3.35 -33.57
C ASN A 344 3.52 -3.33 -32.77
N PHE A 345 3.32 -2.28 -31.97
CA PHE A 345 2.13 -2.14 -31.12
C PHE A 345 0.82 -2.03 -31.92
N ASP A 346 0.87 -1.60 -33.19
CA ASP A 346 -0.33 -1.48 -34.04
C ASP A 346 -1.00 -2.84 -34.34
N LEU A 347 -0.24 -3.94 -34.25
CA LEU A 347 -0.77 -5.28 -34.52
C LEU A 347 -1.69 -5.81 -33.41
N TYR A 348 -1.67 -5.20 -32.22
CA TYR A 348 -2.39 -5.72 -31.05
C TYR A 348 -3.73 -5.03 -30.80
N GLY A 349 -4.03 -3.92 -31.49
CA GLY A 349 -5.32 -3.22 -31.43
C GLY A 349 -5.67 -2.57 -30.08
N ASP A 350 -4.82 -2.66 -29.07
CA ASP A 350 -5.05 -2.12 -27.72
C ASP A 350 -3.95 -1.13 -27.31
N ILE A 351 -4.32 0.15 -27.23
CA ILE A 351 -3.46 1.28 -26.85
C ILE A 351 -2.98 1.20 -25.39
N HIS A 352 -3.59 0.36 -24.55
CA HIS A 352 -3.16 0.14 -23.16
C HIS A 352 -2.01 -0.87 -23.05
N VAL A 353 -1.78 -1.71 -24.06
CA VAL A 353 -0.66 -2.67 -24.11
C VAL A 353 0.71 -2.01 -23.86
N PRO A 354 1.14 -0.97 -24.60
CA PRO A 354 2.44 -0.33 -24.38
C PRO A 354 2.58 0.27 -22.97
N ALA A 355 1.49 0.74 -22.38
CA ALA A 355 1.46 1.25 -21.00
C ALA A 355 1.69 0.13 -19.98
N VAL A 356 1.05 -1.03 -20.17
CA VAL A 356 1.23 -2.21 -19.31
C VAL A 356 2.62 -2.82 -19.49
N ILE A 357 3.17 -2.83 -20.71
CA ILE A 357 4.54 -3.24 -20.99
C ILE A 357 5.55 -2.35 -20.26
N LEU A 358 5.38 -1.02 -20.34
CA LEU A 358 6.25 -0.08 -19.65
C LEU A 358 6.24 -0.28 -18.13
N LYS A 359 5.04 -0.46 -17.53
CA LYS A 359 4.91 -0.77 -16.09
C LYS A 359 5.56 -2.11 -15.73
N THR A 360 5.42 -3.11 -16.60
CA THR A 360 5.98 -4.44 -16.38
C THR A 360 7.50 -4.43 -16.45
N PHE A 361 8.07 -3.69 -17.40
CA PHE A 361 9.52 -3.47 -17.49
C PHE A 361 10.09 -2.90 -16.19
N LEU A 362 9.50 -1.82 -15.67
CA LEU A 362 9.95 -1.18 -14.42
C LEU A 362 9.80 -2.08 -13.20
N ARG A 363 8.75 -2.91 -13.15
CA ARG A 363 8.49 -3.84 -12.05
C ARG A 363 9.45 -5.03 -12.03
N GLU A 364 9.92 -5.45 -13.19
CA GLU A 364 10.82 -6.61 -13.33
C GLU A 364 12.31 -6.24 -13.28
N LEU A 365 12.66 -4.96 -13.08
CA LEU A 365 14.04 -4.60 -12.82
C LEU A 365 14.53 -5.28 -11.53
N PRO A 366 15.76 -5.85 -11.52
CA PRO A 366 16.34 -6.46 -10.31
C PRO A 366 16.49 -5.46 -9.16
N GLU A 367 16.70 -4.19 -9.50
CA GLU A 367 16.75 -3.06 -8.57
C GLU A 367 15.68 -2.03 -8.98
N PRO A 368 14.94 -1.42 -8.03
CA PRO A 368 13.99 -0.36 -8.37
C PRO A 368 14.70 0.80 -9.09
N LEU A 369 13.99 1.45 -10.00
CA LEU A 369 14.53 2.59 -10.75
C LEU A 369 15.09 3.71 -9.85
N LEU A 370 14.54 3.89 -8.66
CA LEU A 370 15.01 4.89 -7.69
C LEU A 370 16.17 4.41 -6.82
N ALA A 371 16.77 3.25 -7.11
CA ALA A 371 17.80 2.59 -6.31
C ALA A 371 17.36 2.26 -4.87
N PHE A 372 17.96 1.23 -4.26
CA PHE A 372 17.65 0.91 -2.85
C PHE A 372 18.20 1.97 -1.89
N ASP A 373 19.38 2.51 -2.17
CA ASP A 373 20.07 3.47 -1.30
C ASP A 373 19.33 4.80 -1.13
N SER A 374 18.50 5.17 -2.11
CA SER A 374 17.70 6.41 -2.04
C SER A 374 16.31 6.20 -1.42
N LEU A 375 15.90 4.97 -1.14
CA LEU A 375 14.55 4.64 -0.69
C LEU A 375 14.19 5.32 0.64
N GLU A 376 15.09 5.26 1.62
CA GLU A 376 14.89 5.86 2.94
C GLU A 376 14.81 7.40 2.85
N ALA A 377 15.69 8.01 2.06
CA ALA A 377 15.64 9.44 1.78
C ALA A 377 14.29 9.83 1.14
N ILE A 378 13.79 9.03 0.20
CA ILE A 378 12.49 9.29 -0.44
C ILE A 378 11.33 9.23 0.56
N LEU A 379 11.33 8.26 1.48
CA LEU A 379 10.26 8.14 2.49
C LEU A 379 10.23 9.35 3.43
N ARG A 380 11.40 9.90 3.76
CA ARG A 380 11.54 11.10 4.62
C ARG A 380 10.97 12.36 4.00
N ILE A 381 10.85 12.48 2.67
CA ILE A 381 10.28 13.67 1.99
C ILE A 381 8.89 14.02 2.55
N THR A 382 8.08 13.02 2.89
CA THR A 382 6.72 13.23 3.40
C THR A 382 6.68 13.92 4.77
N SER A 383 7.77 13.84 5.53
CA SER A 383 7.95 14.50 6.83
C SER A 383 8.66 15.85 6.75
N VAL A 384 9.21 16.20 5.58
CA VAL A 384 9.89 17.48 5.33
C VAL A 384 8.86 18.57 5.04
N GLU A 385 9.14 19.78 5.51
CA GLU A 385 8.34 20.98 5.26
C GLU A 385 8.22 21.28 3.77
N SER A 386 7.05 21.73 3.31
CA SER A 386 6.73 21.86 1.89
C SER A 386 7.77 22.65 1.09
N VAL A 387 8.27 23.74 1.67
CA VAL A 387 9.23 24.65 1.03
C VAL A 387 10.59 23.98 0.76
N LEU A 388 10.97 22.99 1.57
CA LEU A 388 12.25 22.30 1.47
C LEU A 388 12.21 21.02 0.63
N ARG A 389 11.02 20.50 0.31
CA ARG A 389 10.87 19.21 -0.40
C ARG A 389 11.54 19.22 -1.77
N VAL A 390 11.41 20.31 -2.52
CA VAL A 390 11.99 20.44 -3.86
C VAL A 390 13.52 20.32 -3.81
N ALA A 391 14.16 21.05 -2.89
CA ALA A 391 15.61 21.01 -2.72
C ALA A 391 16.08 19.60 -2.31
N TYR A 392 15.38 18.98 -1.36
CA TYR A 392 15.70 17.63 -0.88
C TYR A 392 15.53 16.56 -1.97
N CYS A 393 14.46 16.64 -2.77
CA CYS A 393 14.26 15.74 -3.90
C CYS A 393 15.35 15.91 -4.97
N LYS A 394 15.80 17.14 -5.19
CA LYS A 394 16.89 17.42 -6.13
C LYS A 394 18.18 16.73 -5.68
N GLU A 395 18.52 16.78 -4.39
CA GLU A 395 19.69 16.08 -3.85
C GLU A 395 19.61 14.56 -4.03
N ILE A 396 18.43 13.97 -3.76
CA ILE A 396 18.22 12.53 -3.94
C ILE A 396 18.41 12.13 -5.41
N VAL A 397 17.79 12.88 -6.32
CA VAL A 397 17.85 12.59 -7.76
C VAL A 397 19.29 12.74 -8.30
N HIS A 398 20.09 13.67 -7.78
CA HIS A 398 21.50 13.83 -8.15
C HIS A 398 22.41 12.69 -7.67
N LYS A 399 22.00 11.93 -6.64
CA LYS A 399 22.75 10.78 -6.13
C LYS A 399 22.47 9.48 -6.90
N LEU A 400 21.48 9.49 -7.82
CA LEU A 400 21.15 8.29 -8.59
C LEU A 400 22.25 7.97 -9.61
N PRO A 401 22.50 6.67 -9.89
CA PRO A 401 23.35 6.27 -11.00
C PRO A 401 22.90 6.89 -12.33
N GLU A 402 23.84 7.18 -13.22
CA GLU A 402 23.61 7.88 -14.49
C GLU A 402 22.44 7.26 -15.30
N HIS A 403 22.42 5.94 -15.41
CA HIS A 403 21.39 5.21 -16.16
C HIS A 403 20.01 5.28 -15.48
N ASN A 404 19.94 5.19 -14.16
CA ASN A 404 18.69 5.39 -13.40
C ASN A 404 18.17 6.81 -13.59
N TYR A 405 19.04 7.81 -13.44
CA TYR A 405 18.69 9.22 -13.63
C TYR A 405 18.15 9.48 -15.03
N ALA A 406 18.83 8.97 -16.07
CA ALA A 406 18.42 9.16 -17.46
C ALA A 406 17.02 8.56 -17.74
N VAL A 407 16.79 7.32 -17.31
CA VAL A 407 15.48 6.66 -17.46
C VAL A 407 14.41 7.38 -16.64
N LEU A 408 14.71 7.78 -15.40
CA LEU A 408 13.79 8.53 -14.55
C LEU A 408 13.39 9.87 -15.18
N LYS A 409 14.38 10.66 -15.65
CA LYS A 409 14.15 11.94 -16.34
C LYS A 409 13.27 11.74 -17.57
N TYR A 410 13.59 10.74 -18.40
CA TYR A 410 12.83 10.42 -19.61
C TYR A 410 11.37 10.08 -19.30
N LEU A 411 11.13 9.28 -18.26
CA LEU A 411 9.79 8.92 -17.82
C LEU A 411 9.04 10.11 -17.23
N MET A 412 9.66 10.91 -16.35
CA MET A 412 9.00 12.08 -15.76
C MET A 412 8.56 13.09 -16.83
N CYS A 413 9.41 13.36 -17.82
CA CYS A 413 9.05 14.23 -18.93
C CYS A 413 7.82 13.71 -19.70
N PHE A 414 7.74 12.40 -19.94
CA PHE A 414 6.61 11.80 -20.62
C PHE A 414 5.34 11.73 -19.77
N LEU A 415 5.45 11.38 -18.48
CA LEU A 415 4.30 11.33 -17.57
C LEU A 415 3.71 12.72 -17.34
N ASN A 416 4.55 13.76 -17.29
CA ASN A 416 4.08 15.15 -17.28
C ASN A 416 3.28 15.49 -18.54
N LEU A 417 3.78 15.09 -19.72
CA LEU A 417 3.05 15.28 -20.98
C LEU A 417 1.68 14.58 -20.98
N VAL A 418 1.61 13.36 -20.45
CA VAL A 418 0.35 12.62 -20.29
C VAL A 418 -0.58 13.36 -19.33
N SER A 419 -0.08 13.86 -18.20
CA SER A 419 -0.86 14.62 -17.22
C SER A 419 -1.47 15.89 -17.84
N ILE A 420 -0.68 16.66 -18.59
CA ILE A 420 -1.16 17.88 -19.25
C ILE A 420 -2.19 17.55 -20.33
N SER A 421 -1.95 16.50 -21.12
CA SER A 421 -2.84 16.11 -22.22
C SER A 421 -4.19 15.61 -21.73
N LEU A 422 -4.26 15.00 -20.55
CA LEU A 422 -5.51 14.58 -19.91
C LEU A 422 -6.30 15.75 -19.31
N ILE A 423 -5.63 16.82 -18.85
CA ILE A 423 -6.27 18.03 -18.31
C ILE A 423 -6.97 18.84 -19.41
N ILE A 424 -6.52 18.76 -20.67
CA ILE A 424 -7.13 19.50 -21.80
C ILE A 424 -8.44 18.86 -22.30
N ILE A 425 -8.77 17.65 -21.82
CA ILE A 425 -9.93 16.86 -22.29
C ILE A 425 -11.14 16.96 -21.34
N PHE A 426 -10.95 17.53 -20.15
CA PHE A 426 -12.01 17.86 -19.18
C PHE A 426 -12.12 19.38 -19.05
#